data_AF-A0A6G3XGK3-F1
#
_entry.id   AF-A0A6G3XGK3-F1
#
_cell.length_a   1.000
_cell.length_b   1.000
_cell.length_c   1.000
_cell.angle_alpha   90.00
_cell.angle_beta   90.00
_cell.angle_gamma   90.00
#
_symmetry.space_group_name_H-M   'P 1'
#
loop_
_entity.id
_entity.type
_entity.pdbx_description
1 polymer ?
#
loop_
_entity_poly.entity_id
_entity_poly.type
_entity_poly.pdbx_seq_one_letter_code
_entity_poly.pdbx_strand_id
1 'polypeptide(L)'
;EIRKVLRRHEPALVWEEIPTAEVARRTTDLLSAKKVVGWFQGRTEFGPRALGNRSILADPSHADMKDVINNRVKHREPFRPFAPIVLERDAAKVFELGKKDRSPYMTFVFPVRPEYTEKIAAATHVDATSRIQTVTEEGNPLLAELLTEFTARTGVPCLVNTSFNVAGEPIVCSPEDAVACFLGTDIDHLVIGDFVVSKN
;
A
#
# COMPACT_ATOMS: atom_id res chain seq x y z
N GLU A 1 -19.04 -7.78 9.93
CA GLU A 1 -19.25 -6.32 9.81
C GLU A 1 -19.08 -5.83 8.38
N ILE A 2 -17.92 -6.03 7.75
CA ILE A 2 -17.60 -5.62 6.36
C ILE A 2 -18.73 -5.93 5.37
N ARG A 3 -19.19 -7.19 5.29
CA ARG A 3 -20.28 -7.59 4.38
C ARG A 3 -21.55 -6.75 4.54
N LYS A 4 -21.91 -6.35 5.77
CA LYS A 4 -23.09 -5.50 6.04
C LYS A 4 -22.89 -4.08 5.50
N VAL A 5 -21.66 -3.55 5.53
CA VAL A 5 -21.34 -2.26 4.92
C VAL A 5 -21.41 -2.38 3.40
N LEU A 6 -20.76 -3.37 2.80
CA LEU A 6 -20.78 -3.58 1.35
C LEU A 6 -22.21 -3.72 0.80
N ARG A 7 -23.08 -4.49 1.47
CA ARG A 7 -24.50 -4.61 1.11
C ARG A 7 -25.27 -3.29 1.09
N ARG A 8 -24.95 -2.35 2.00
CA ARG A 8 -25.61 -1.03 2.03
C ARG A 8 -25.22 -0.15 0.83
N HIS A 9 -24.05 -0.41 0.24
CA HIS A 9 -23.49 0.35 -0.87
C HIS A 9 -23.53 -0.42 -2.20
N GLU A 10 -24.25 -1.55 -2.27
CA GLU A 10 -24.43 -2.37 -3.50
C GLU A 10 -24.82 -1.59 -4.76
N PRO A 11 -25.66 -0.53 -4.71
CA PRO A 11 -25.96 0.25 -5.91
C PRO A 11 -24.73 0.91 -6.55
N ALA A 12 -23.67 1.18 -5.78
CA ALA A 12 -22.46 1.86 -6.24
C ALA A 12 -21.23 0.93 -6.34
N LEU A 13 -21.34 -0.32 -5.87
CA LEU A 13 -20.21 -1.23 -5.71
C LEU A 13 -20.50 -2.60 -6.33
N VAL A 14 -19.50 -3.15 -7.00
CA VAL A 14 -19.39 -4.59 -7.28
C VAL A 14 -18.36 -5.17 -6.33
N TRP A 15 -18.66 -6.32 -5.74
CA TRP A 15 -17.70 -7.00 -4.88
C TRP A 15 -17.79 -8.52 -5.02
N GLU A 16 -16.63 -9.16 -4.91
CA GLU A 16 -16.49 -10.60 -4.79
C GLU A 16 -15.89 -10.94 -3.41
N GLU A 17 -16.38 -12.01 -2.80
CA GLU A 17 -15.74 -12.61 -1.64
C GLU A 17 -14.83 -13.74 -2.12
N ILE A 18 -13.57 -13.72 -1.70
CA ILE A 18 -12.55 -14.68 -2.10
C ILE A 18 -12.00 -15.42 -0.89
N PRO A 19 -11.44 -16.63 -1.03
CA PRO A 19 -10.73 -17.28 0.07
C PRO A 19 -9.58 -16.39 0.58
N THR A 20 -9.35 -16.36 1.90
CA THR A 20 -8.27 -15.55 2.51
C THR A 20 -6.89 -15.85 1.88
N ALA A 21 -6.62 -17.12 1.56
CA ALA A 21 -5.39 -17.56 0.89
C ALA A 21 -5.20 -16.98 -0.53
N GLU A 22 -6.26 -16.43 -1.13
CA GLU A 22 -6.22 -15.82 -2.47
C GLU A 22 -6.08 -14.30 -2.40
N VAL A 23 -6.19 -13.68 -1.22
CA VAL A 23 -6.19 -12.22 -1.07
C VAL A 23 -4.86 -11.61 -1.54
N ALA A 24 -3.73 -12.18 -1.13
CA ALA A 24 -2.41 -11.74 -1.57
C ALA A 24 -2.27 -11.85 -3.10
N ARG A 25 -2.72 -12.97 -3.68
CA ARG A 25 -2.66 -13.21 -5.14
C ARG A 25 -3.50 -12.25 -5.94
N ARG A 26 -4.78 -12.12 -5.58
CA ARG A 26 -5.70 -11.19 -6.27
C ARG A 26 -5.23 -9.75 -6.13
N THR A 27 -4.68 -9.37 -4.98
CA THR A 27 -4.12 -8.03 -4.81
C THR A 27 -2.86 -7.83 -5.64
N THR A 28 -2.01 -8.86 -5.75
CA THR A 28 -0.85 -8.83 -6.66
C THR A 28 -1.28 -8.67 -8.12
N ASP A 29 -2.33 -9.37 -8.58
CA ASP A 29 -2.88 -9.20 -9.93
C ASP A 29 -3.24 -7.73 -10.21
N LEU A 30 -3.91 -7.08 -9.25
CA LEU A 30 -4.30 -5.66 -9.35
C LEU A 30 -3.08 -4.74 -9.38
N LEU A 31 -2.15 -4.90 -8.44
CA LEU A 31 -0.96 -4.06 -8.34
C LEU A 31 -0.07 -4.17 -9.58
N SER A 32 0.16 -5.39 -10.08
CA SER A 32 0.90 -5.64 -11.33
C SER A 32 0.21 -5.06 -12.57
N ALA A 33 -1.11 -4.85 -12.51
CA ALA A 33 -1.88 -4.15 -13.54
C ALA A 33 -1.90 -2.62 -13.35
N LYS A 34 -0.94 -2.07 -12.60
CA LYS A 34 -0.80 -0.63 -12.31
C LYS A 34 -2.03 -0.03 -11.59
N LYS A 35 -2.78 -0.84 -10.85
CA LYS A 35 -3.95 -0.36 -10.08
C LYS A 35 -3.53 0.19 -8.72
N VAL A 36 -4.19 1.27 -8.31
CA VAL A 36 -4.11 1.80 -6.95
C VAL A 36 -5.12 1.05 -6.09
N VAL A 37 -4.64 0.42 -5.02
CA VAL A 37 -5.46 -0.43 -4.15
C VAL A 37 -5.61 0.20 -2.77
N GLY A 38 -6.85 0.47 -2.37
CA GLY A 38 -7.19 0.69 -0.97
C GLY A 38 -7.11 -0.64 -0.22
N TRP A 39 -6.29 -0.72 0.82
CA TRP A 39 -5.99 -1.92 1.58
C TRP A 39 -6.45 -1.77 3.03
N PHE A 40 -7.46 -2.56 3.40
CA PHE A 40 -8.05 -2.56 4.73
C PHE A 40 -8.02 -3.98 5.31
N GLN A 41 -7.08 -4.23 6.23
CA GLN A 41 -6.88 -5.56 6.82
C GLN A 41 -6.73 -5.52 8.33
N GLY A 42 -7.25 -6.55 9.01
CA GLY A 42 -7.04 -6.77 10.43
C GLY A 42 -7.25 -5.54 11.32
N ARG A 43 -6.43 -5.45 12.38
CA ARG A 43 -6.47 -4.37 13.37
C ARG A 43 -5.76 -3.13 12.82
N THR A 44 -6.30 -1.95 13.09
CA THR A 44 -5.64 -0.69 12.74
C THR A 44 -4.29 -0.55 13.44
N GLU A 45 -3.35 0.06 12.75
CA GLU A 45 -2.11 0.58 13.31
C GLU A 45 -2.36 1.79 14.23
N PHE A 46 -1.45 2.04 15.17
CA PHE A 46 -1.50 3.20 16.06
C PHE A 46 -0.46 4.25 15.62
N GLY A 47 -0.87 5.52 15.61
CA GLY A 47 -0.02 6.66 15.25
C GLY A 47 -0.35 7.25 13.87
N PRO A 48 0.48 8.21 13.40
CA PRO A 48 0.16 9.02 12.22
C PRO A 48 0.53 8.36 10.88
N ARG A 49 0.98 7.10 10.89
CA ARG A 49 1.44 6.38 9.71
C ARG A 49 0.54 5.17 9.49
N ALA A 50 0.15 4.94 8.25
CA ALA A 50 -0.30 3.62 7.86
C ALA A 50 0.91 2.71 7.73
N LEU A 51 0.83 1.57 8.39
CA LEU A 51 1.85 0.54 8.52
C LEU A 51 1.34 -0.78 7.93
N GLY A 52 0.49 -0.71 6.91
CA GLY A 52 0.07 -1.88 6.14
C GLY A 52 -1.28 -2.48 6.50
N ASN A 53 -2.09 -1.84 7.36
CA ASN A 53 -3.43 -2.32 7.69
C ASN A 53 -4.55 -1.35 7.27
N ARG A 54 -4.24 -0.05 7.19
CA ARG A 54 -5.13 0.99 6.63
C ARG A 54 -4.37 1.81 5.59
N SER A 55 -4.03 1.17 4.49
CA SER A 55 -3.04 1.69 3.53
C SER A 55 -3.62 1.87 2.13
N ILE A 56 -3.03 2.76 1.34
CA ILE A 56 -3.14 2.74 -0.12
C ILE A 56 -1.84 2.14 -0.63
N LEU A 57 -1.96 1.08 -1.43
CA LEU A 57 -0.87 0.33 -2.00
C LEU A 57 -0.81 0.52 -3.51
N ALA A 58 0.40 0.59 -4.06
CA ALA A 58 0.64 0.67 -5.50
C ALA A 58 2.03 0.13 -5.87
N ASP A 59 2.19 -0.23 -7.14
CA ASP A 59 3.49 -0.62 -7.72
C ASP A 59 4.42 0.61 -7.83
N PRO A 60 5.61 0.60 -7.18
CA PRO A 60 6.53 1.72 -7.19
C PRO A 60 7.38 1.84 -8.48
N SER A 61 7.34 0.85 -9.37
CA SER A 61 8.17 0.82 -10.59
C SER A 61 7.74 1.80 -11.67
N HIS A 62 6.51 2.31 -11.57
CA HIS A 62 5.99 3.32 -12.48
C HIS A 62 6.29 4.72 -11.95
N ALA A 63 7.19 5.46 -12.61
CA ALA A 63 7.59 6.81 -12.17
C ALA A 63 6.41 7.79 -12.01
N ASP A 64 5.36 7.65 -12.82
CA ASP A 64 4.14 8.47 -12.74
C ASP A 64 3.20 8.09 -11.58
N MET A 65 3.42 6.95 -10.91
CA MET A 65 2.52 6.46 -9.86
C MET A 65 2.40 7.45 -8.69
N LYS A 66 3.47 8.20 -8.41
CA LYS A 66 3.44 9.28 -7.41
C LYS A 66 2.42 10.34 -7.78
N ASP A 67 2.41 10.78 -9.04
CA ASP A 67 1.50 11.81 -9.54
C ASP A 67 0.08 11.25 -9.65
N VAL A 68 -0.07 10.00 -10.06
CA VAL A 68 -1.36 9.29 -10.06
C VAL A 68 -1.98 9.33 -8.67
N ILE A 69 -1.28 8.86 -7.63
CA ILE A 69 -1.83 8.84 -6.25
C ILE A 69 -2.08 10.26 -5.73
N ASN A 70 -1.16 11.20 -5.99
CA ASN A 70 -1.32 12.58 -5.54
C ASN A 70 -2.54 13.26 -6.17
N ASN A 71 -2.81 13.04 -7.46
CA ASN A 71 -3.90 13.69 -8.17
C ASN A 71 -5.26 12.99 -7.98
N ARG A 72 -5.28 11.65 -7.97
CA ARG A 72 -6.51 10.83 -7.92
C ARG A 72 -7.06 10.61 -6.52
N VAL A 73 -6.19 10.63 -5.51
CA VAL A 73 -6.57 10.21 -4.16
C VAL A 73 -6.22 11.25 -3.11
N LYS A 74 -4.98 11.76 -3.13
CA LYS A 74 -4.51 12.63 -2.04
C LYS A 74 -4.86 14.09 -2.21
N HIS A 75 -5.02 14.55 -3.44
CA HIS A 75 -5.19 15.95 -3.81
C HIS A 75 -4.17 16.87 -3.10
N ARG A 76 -2.90 16.43 -3.07
CA ARG A 76 -1.80 17.10 -2.35
C ARG A 76 -0.64 17.42 -3.27
N GLU A 77 0.32 18.18 -2.77
CA GLU A 77 1.42 18.72 -3.56
C GLU A 77 2.31 17.61 -4.15
N PRO A 78 2.71 17.72 -5.44
CA PRO A 78 3.37 16.64 -6.18
C PRO A 78 4.77 16.32 -5.66
N PHE A 79 5.40 17.23 -4.90
CA PHE A 79 6.74 16.98 -4.35
C PHE A 79 6.73 16.00 -3.17
N ARG A 80 5.61 15.84 -2.44
CA ARG A 80 5.59 14.99 -1.24
C ARG A 80 5.89 13.52 -1.59
N PRO A 81 6.94 12.93 -1.00
CA PRO A 81 7.28 11.56 -1.31
C PRO A 81 6.30 10.56 -0.68
N PHE A 82 6.26 9.37 -1.27
CA PHE A 82 5.68 8.18 -0.65
C PHE A 82 6.78 7.28 -0.09
N ALA A 83 6.36 6.39 0.81
CA ALA A 83 7.26 5.49 1.50
C ALA A 83 7.10 4.07 0.95
N PRO A 84 8.20 3.33 0.73
CA PRO A 84 8.13 1.93 0.38
C PRO A 84 7.90 1.09 1.63
N ILE A 85 7.19 -0.02 1.44
CA ILE A 85 7.08 -1.12 2.39
C ILE A 85 7.76 -2.35 1.80
N VAL A 86 8.66 -2.96 2.57
CA VAL A 86 9.57 -4.04 2.12
C VAL A 86 9.64 -5.14 3.18
N LEU A 87 9.89 -6.37 2.75
CA LEU A 87 10.21 -7.46 3.67
C LEU A 87 11.51 -7.17 4.41
N GLU A 88 11.54 -7.37 5.72
CA GLU A 88 12.70 -7.06 6.55
C GLU A 88 13.96 -7.79 6.07
N ARG A 89 13.83 -9.08 5.70
CA ARG A 89 14.93 -9.88 5.12
C ARG A 89 15.50 -9.34 3.81
N ASP A 90 14.74 -8.53 3.07
CA ASP A 90 15.12 -7.99 1.77
C ASP A 90 15.51 -6.51 1.86
N ALA A 91 15.26 -5.84 2.99
CA ALA A 91 15.50 -4.41 3.15
C ALA A 91 16.96 -4.02 2.89
N ALA A 92 17.94 -4.78 3.39
CA ALA A 92 19.37 -4.50 3.17
C ALA A 92 19.83 -4.70 1.72
N LYS A 93 19.05 -5.45 0.91
CA LYS A 93 19.29 -5.60 -0.53
C LYS A 93 18.89 -4.36 -1.30
N VAL A 94 17.93 -3.57 -0.81
CA VAL A 94 17.36 -2.42 -1.51
C VAL A 94 17.88 -1.09 -0.95
N PHE A 95 18.15 -1.04 0.35
CA PHE A 95 18.49 0.18 1.09
C PHE A 95 19.80 0.02 1.85
N GLU A 96 20.53 1.12 2.01
CA GLU A 96 21.73 1.18 2.84
C GLU A 96 21.34 1.41 4.31
N LEU A 97 21.11 0.32 5.05
CA LEU A 97 20.57 0.41 6.42
C LEU A 97 21.60 0.82 7.49
N GLY A 98 22.90 0.78 7.17
CA GLY A 98 23.98 1.11 8.10
C GLY A 98 24.00 0.20 9.33
N LYS A 99 23.82 0.78 10.52
CA LYS A 99 23.77 0.06 11.81
C LYS A 99 22.37 -0.44 12.18
N LYS A 100 21.36 -0.16 11.37
CA LYS A 100 19.99 -0.61 11.62
C LYS A 100 19.73 -1.86 10.79
N ASP A 101 18.97 -2.77 11.35
CA ASP A 101 18.53 -3.98 10.63
C ASP A 101 17.07 -3.87 10.19
N ARG A 102 16.33 -2.90 10.75
CA ARG A 102 14.89 -2.72 10.51
C ARG A 102 14.38 -1.30 10.74
N SER A 103 13.22 -1.00 10.13
CA SER A 103 12.47 0.24 10.29
C SER A 103 10.96 -0.04 10.24
N PRO A 104 10.37 -0.69 11.27
CA PRO A 104 8.98 -1.15 11.22
C PRO A 104 7.93 -0.03 11.27
N TYR A 105 8.33 1.19 11.67
CA TYR A 105 7.39 2.30 11.93
C TYR A 105 7.48 3.45 10.93
N MET A 106 8.19 3.25 9.81
CA MET A 106 8.33 4.28 8.76
C MET A 106 8.90 5.60 9.31
N THR A 107 9.92 5.49 10.17
CA THR A 107 10.52 6.63 10.90
C THR A 107 11.86 7.06 10.30
N PHE A 108 12.63 6.13 9.75
CA PHE A 108 13.99 6.37 9.29
C PHE A 108 14.06 6.46 7.76
N VAL A 109 14.92 7.37 7.29
CA VAL A 109 15.26 7.54 5.87
C VAL A 109 16.60 6.85 5.63
N PHE A 110 16.69 6.12 4.52
CA PHE A 110 17.90 5.42 4.10
C PHE A 110 18.20 5.73 2.63
N PRO A 111 19.48 5.76 2.22
CA PRO A 111 19.84 5.75 0.81
C PRO A 111 19.26 4.50 0.13
N VAL A 112 18.69 4.69 -1.06
CA VAL A 112 18.31 3.61 -1.97
C VAL A 112 19.55 3.19 -2.73
N ARG A 113 19.80 1.89 -2.83
CA ARG A 113 20.94 1.40 -3.60
C ARG A 113 20.74 1.71 -5.10
N PRO A 114 21.79 2.12 -5.84
CA PRO A 114 21.64 2.62 -7.21
C PRO A 114 20.89 1.69 -8.16
N GLU A 115 21.05 0.37 -8.01
CA GLU A 115 20.40 -0.65 -8.84
C GLU A 115 18.87 -0.74 -8.62
N TYR A 116 18.33 -0.10 -7.57
CA TYR A 116 16.90 -0.07 -7.27
C TYR A 116 16.26 1.30 -7.49
N THR A 117 17.03 2.38 -7.63
CA THR A 117 16.50 3.75 -7.74
C THR A 117 15.44 3.89 -8.83
N GLU A 118 15.69 3.36 -10.03
CA GLU A 118 14.71 3.36 -11.13
C GLU A 118 13.59 2.34 -10.91
N LYS A 119 13.91 1.18 -10.32
CA LYS A 119 12.97 0.08 -10.07
C LYS A 119 11.88 0.44 -9.07
N ILE A 120 12.15 1.40 -8.18
CA ILE A 120 11.23 1.87 -7.15
C ILE A 120 11.05 3.40 -7.22
N ALA A 121 11.06 3.96 -8.43
CA ALA A 121 11.07 5.39 -8.70
C ALA A 121 9.97 6.17 -7.95
N ALA A 122 8.74 5.64 -7.88
CA ALA A 122 7.63 6.32 -7.20
C ALA A 122 7.79 6.40 -5.68
N ALA A 123 8.67 5.58 -5.10
CA ALA A 123 8.98 5.52 -3.68
C ALA A 123 10.38 6.06 -3.35
N THR A 124 11.07 6.68 -4.31
CA THR A 124 12.41 7.24 -4.13
C THR A 124 12.35 8.77 -4.17
N HIS A 125 13.05 9.41 -3.24
CA HIS A 125 13.19 10.86 -3.17
C HIS A 125 14.16 11.36 -4.25
N VAL A 126 14.13 12.67 -4.53
CA VAL A 126 15.01 13.31 -5.53
C VAL A 126 16.50 13.20 -5.19
N ASP A 127 16.84 12.98 -3.92
CA ASP A 127 18.20 12.78 -3.41
C ASP A 127 18.61 11.30 -3.32
N ALA A 128 17.87 10.41 -4.00
CA ALA A 128 18.05 8.96 -3.98
C ALA A 128 17.90 8.32 -2.58
N THR A 129 17.15 8.95 -1.67
CA THR A 129 16.80 8.37 -0.38
C THR A 129 15.34 7.91 -0.33
N SER A 130 14.98 7.13 0.69
CA SER A 130 13.60 6.79 0.94
C SER A 130 13.32 6.52 2.42
N ARG A 131 12.11 6.86 2.88
CA ARG A 131 11.65 6.53 4.24
C ARG A 131 10.91 5.21 4.23
N ILE A 132 11.52 4.17 4.79
CA ILE A 132 11.04 2.80 4.57
C ILE A 132 10.25 2.25 5.76
N GLN A 133 9.32 1.35 5.47
CA GLN A 133 8.74 0.41 6.44
C GLN A 133 9.26 -1.00 6.18
N THR A 134 9.80 -1.67 7.21
CA THR A 134 10.10 -3.11 7.15
C THR A 134 8.98 -3.95 7.76
N VAL A 135 8.71 -5.12 7.18
CA VAL A 135 7.67 -6.06 7.62
C VAL A 135 8.26 -7.46 7.75
N THR A 136 7.84 -8.20 8.77
CA THR A 136 8.14 -9.63 8.96
C THR A 136 6.88 -10.47 8.78
N GLU A 137 7.05 -11.75 8.45
CA GLU A 137 5.97 -12.74 8.39
C GLU A 137 5.21 -12.83 9.71
N GLU A 138 5.93 -12.75 10.83
CA GLU A 138 5.34 -12.83 12.17
C GLU A 138 4.52 -11.58 12.51
N GLY A 139 4.98 -10.41 12.07
CA GLY A 139 4.35 -9.12 12.40
C GLY A 139 3.11 -8.81 11.58
N ASN A 140 3.12 -9.14 10.28
CA ASN A 140 1.97 -8.99 9.41
C ASN A 140 1.98 -10.07 8.30
N PRO A 141 1.49 -11.29 8.60
CA PRO A 141 1.61 -12.44 7.70
C PRO A 141 1.02 -12.19 6.31
N LEU A 142 -0.20 -11.64 6.24
CA LEU A 142 -0.89 -11.40 4.97
C LEU A 142 -0.17 -10.36 4.10
N LEU A 143 0.38 -9.30 4.73
CA LEU A 143 1.14 -8.29 4.01
C LEU A 143 2.51 -8.80 3.58
N ALA A 144 3.15 -9.64 4.39
CA ALA A 144 4.39 -10.30 4.02
C ALA A 144 4.20 -11.28 2.86
N GLU A 145 3.07 -12.01 2.83
CA GLU A 145 2.65 -12.87 1.72
C GLU A 145 2.44 -12.04 0.44
N LEU A 146 1.68 -10.94 0.53
CA LEU A 146 1.49 -10.00 -0.58
C LEU A 146 2.83 -9.48 -1.13
N LEU A 147 3.75 -9.04 -0.27
CA LEU A 147 5.07 -8.57 -0.69
C LEU A 147 5.89 -9.67 -1.35
N THR A 148 5.85 -10.89 -0.81
CA THR A 148 6.56 -12.05 -1.35
C THR A 148 6.03 -12.37 -2.75
N GLU A 149 4.71 -12.44 -2.91
CA GLU A 149 4.10 -12.77 -4.19
C GLU A 149 4.32 -11.67 -5.23
N PHE A 150 4.15 -10.40 -4.84
CA PHE A 150 4.41 -9.27 -5.71
C PHE A 150 5.88 -9.23 -6.16
N THR A 151 6.82 -9.44 -5.24
CA THR A 151 8.25 -9.49 -5.57
C THR A 151 8.56 -10.66 -6.51
N ALA A 152 7.98 -11.85 -6.27
CA ALA A 152 8.19 -13.01 -7.13
C ALA A 152 7.64 -12.77 -8.55
N ARG A 153 6.51 -12.08 -8.69
CA ARG A 153 5.86 -11.83 -9.98
C ARG A 153 6.51 -10.72 -10.79
N THR A 154 6.90 -9.63 -10.14
CA THR A 154 7.35 -8.40 -10.82
C THR A 154 8.86 -8.21 -10.75
N GLY A 155 9.53 -8.91 -9.82
CA GLY A 155 10.90 -8.65 -9.43
C GLY A 155 11.09 -7.37 -8.59
N VAL A 156 10.04 -6.57 -8.37
CA VAL A 156 10.09 -5.32 -7.61
C VAL A 156 9.97 -5.63 -6.11
N PRO A 157 10.96 -5.27 -5.28
CA PRO A 157 11.08 -5.81 -3.92
C PRO A 157 10.23 -5.08 -2.86
N CYS A 158 9.39 -4.12 -3.27
CA CYS A 158 8.59 -3.32 -2.35
C CYS A 158 7.31 -2.80 -3.01
N LEU A 159 6.41 -2.30 -2.17
CA LEU A 159 5.21 -1.57 -2.60
C LEU A 159 5.28 -0.12 -2.13
N VAL A 160 4.63 0.79 -2.85
CA VAL A 160 4.25 2.09 -2.27
C VAL A 160 3.29 1.83 -1.12
N ASN A 161 3.52 2.45 0.04
CA ASN A 161 2.60 2.51 1.15
C ASN A 161 2.34 3.97 1.54
N THR A 162 1.06 4.36 1.53
CA THR A 162 0.62 5.64 2.11
C THR A 162 -0.66 5.47 2.92
N SER A 163 -0.97 6.45 3.76
CA SER A 163 -2.18 6.43 4.60
C SER A 163 -3.43 6.21 3.77
N PHE A 164 -4.40 5.43 4.22
CA PHE A 164 -5.68 5.35 3.54
C PHE A 164 -6.60 6.45 4.06
N ASN A 165 -6.61 7.58 3.34
CA ASN A 165 -7.39 8.79 3.58
C ASN A 165 -7.22 9.79 2.42
N VAL A 166 -8.02 10.85 2.43
CA VAL A 166 -7.81 12.07 1.63
C VAL A 166 -7.07 13.13 2.48
N ALA A 167 -6.48 14.16 1.85
CA ALA A 167 -5.90 15.27 2.59
C ALA A 167 -6.95 15.98 3.47
N GLY A 168 -6.58 16.24 4.73
CA GLY A 168 -7.47 16.86 5.72
C GLY A 168 -8.27 15.86 6.56
N GLU A 169 -8.31 14.58 6.19
CA GLU A 169 -9.04 13.54 6.93
C GLU A 169 -8.11 12.60 7.71
N PRO A 170 -8.58 11.99 8.81
CA PRO A 170 -7.85 10.93 9.51
C PRO A 170 -7.72 9.66 8.66
N ILE A 171 -6.82 8.76 9.05
CA ILE A 171 -6.75 7.40 8.47
C ILE A 171 -8.08 6.69 8.73
N VAL A 172 -8.63 6.02 7.71
CA VAL A 172 -9.87 5.24 7.82
C VAL A 172 -9.75 4.20 8.93
N CYS A 173 -10.77 4.07 9.77
CA CYS A 173 -10.75 3.16 10.91
C CYS A 173 -11.75 2.02 10.74
N SER A 174 -12.99 2.37 10.41
CA SER A 174 -14.11 1.44 10.22
C SER A 174 -14.26 1.00 8.76
N PRO A 175 -14.95 -0.13 8.49
CA PRO A 175 -15.31 -0.51 7.13
C PRO A 175 -16.15 0.55 6.41
N GLU A 176 -16.96 1.33 7.13
CA GLU A 176 -17.71 2.45 6.55
C GLU A 176 -16.78 3.54 6.05
N ASP A 177 -15.78 3.93 6.86
CA ASP A 177 -14.80 4.95 6.50
C ASP A 177 -14.02 4.54 5.24
N ALA A 178 -13.63 3.27 5.16
CA ALA A 178 -12.91 2.73 4.01
C ALA A 178 -13.75 2.75 2.73
N VAL A 179 -15.03 2.36 2.82
CA VAL A 179 -15.96 2.40 1.68
C VAL A 179 -16.26 3.84 1.27
N ALA A 180 -16.48 4.75 2.22
CA ALA A 180 -16.72 6.16 1.93
C ALA A 180 -15.51 6.82 1.25
N CYS A 181 -14.29 6.60 1.77
CA CYS A 181 -13.07 7.09 1.15
C CYS A 181 -12.86 6.48 -0.24
N PHE A 182 -13.13 5.19 -0.42
CA PHE A 182 -13.03 4.52 -1.71
C PHE A 182 -14.01 5.11 -2.74
N LEU A 183 -15.28 5.28 -2.37
CA LEU A 183 -16.29 5.88 -3.25
C LEU A 183 -15.96 7.32 -3.61
N GLY A 184 -15.43 8.10 -2.66
CA GLY A 184 -15.08 9.52 -2.84
C GLY A 184 -13.76 9.83 -3.54
N THR A 185 -12.95 8.82 -3.91
CA THR A 185 -11.62 9.02 -4.53
C THR A 185 -11.44 8.14 -5.75
N ASP A 186 -10.49 8.44 -6.65
CA ASP A 186 -10.23 7.62 -7.84
C ASP A 186 -9.26 6.45 -7.56
N ILE A 187 -9.43 5.79 -6.41
CA ILE A 187 -8.80 4.48 -6.13
C ILE A 187 -9.46 3.44 -7.04
N ASP A 188 -8.66 2.58 -7.68
CA ASP A 188 -9.16 1.60 -8.65
C ASP A 188 -9.94 0.46 -7.95
N HIS A 189 -9.38 -0.10 -6.87
CA HIS A 189 -9.99 -1.21 -6.13
C HIS A 189 -9.83 -1.05 -4.62
N LEU A 190 -10.80 -1.54 -3.87
CA LEU A 190 -10.72 -1.70 -2.42
C LEU A 190 -10.63 -3.19 -2.09
N VAL A 191 -9.56 -3.59 -1.42
CA VAL A 191 -9.41 -4.92 -0.83
C VAL A 191 -9.61 -4.79 0.68
N ILE A 192 -10.73 -5.32 1.18
CA ILE A 192 -11.18 -5.16 2.56
C ILE A 192 -11.54 -6.51 3.18
N GLY A 193 -10.71 -7.00 4.10
CA GLY A 193 -10.80 -8.39 4.54
C GLY A 193 -10.65 -9.34 3.35
N ASP A 194 -11.60 -10.26 3.23
CA ASP A 194 -11.68 -11.27 2.16
C ASP A 194 -12.48 -10.79 0.92
N PHE A 195 -12.68 -9.49 0.77
CA PHE A 195 -13.48 -8.91 -0.31
C PHE A 195 -12.63 -8.07 -1.25
N VAL A 196 -12.80 -8.28 -2.55
CA VAL A 196 -12.29 -7.40 -3.61
C VAL A 196 -13.45 -6.59 -4.16
N VAL A 197 -13.31 -5.27 -4.15
CA VAL A 197 -14.39 -4.32 -4.43
C VAL A 197 -13.96 -3.39 -5.56
N SER A 198 -14.84 -3.17 -6.53
CA SER A 198 -14.73 -2.15 -7.57
C SER A 198 -15.97 -1.25 -7.59
N LYS A 199 -15.87 -0.09 -8.25
CA LYS A 199 -17.02 0.78 -8.50
C LYS A 199 -17.81 0.26 -9.71
N ASN A 200 -19.12 0.51 -9.70
CA ASN A 200 -20.00 0.35 -10.88
C ASN A 200 -19.68 1.37 -11.97
#